data_AF-A0A2I0WXZ0-F1
#
_entry.id   AF-A0A2I0WXZ0-F1
#
_cell.length_a   1.000
_cell.length_b   1.000
_cell.length_c   1.000
_cell.angle_alpha   90.00
_cell.angle_beta   90.00
_cell.angle_gamma   90.00
#
_symmetry.space_group_name_H-M   'P 1'
#
loop_
_entity.id
_entity.type
_entity.pdbx_description
1 polymer ?
#
loop_
_entity_poly.entity_id
_entity_poly.type
_entity_poly.pdbx_seq_one_letter_code
_entity_poly.pdbx_strand_id
1 'polypeptide(L)'
;MEVIPFLVLAVGVDNMCILVHAVKRQTTDISLEGKISNALVEVGPSITLASLSEVLAFAVGSFIPMPAVRIFSMFAALAVFLNFILQVTAFVALIIFDIWRTNDNRIDCFPCVKLAPAVGSERAILQRKPEFLVRYMEDFHAPMLAIPGVKIMVIAAFTAATFMSIALCTRLQPGLDQKIVLPRDSYLQGYFDDLAHYLRVGPPLYFVVKDFNYSLESNQTNKICSISQCDSNSLLNEITKASLIPESSFIAKPAASWLDDFLVWLSPEAFGCCRKFVNGSYCPPNDQMCLGPVCLHFLQLCLKEPLIVKGKLKSAVR
;
A
#
# COMPACT_ATOMS: atom_id res chain seq x y z
N MET A 1 -9.06 -3.66 6.78
CA MET A 1 -9.24 -5.08 7.18
C MET A 1 -10.59 -5.65 6.78
N GLU A 2 -11.46 -4.89 6.10
CA GLU A 2 -12.81 -5.34 5.71
C GLU A 2 -12.83 -6.36 4.55
N VAL A 3 -11.77 -6.42 3.75
CA VAL A 3 -11.70 -7.29 2.57
C VAL A 3 -11.35 -8.75 2.87
N ILE A 4 -10.74 -9.04 4.02
CA ILE A 4 -10.26 -10.39 4.36
C ILE A 4 -11.43 -11.37 4.53
N PRO A 5 -12.50 -11.05 5.30
CA PRO A 5 -13.65 -11.95 5.41
C PRO A 5 -14.30 -12.26 4.07
N PHE A 6 -14.41 -11.27 3.19
CA PHE A 6 -14.98 -11.46 1.86
C PHE A 6 -14.15 -12.42 1.00
N LEU A 7 -12.83 -12.24 1.01
CA LEU A 7 -11.90 -13.10 0.27
C LEU A 7 -11.97 -14.56 0.75
N VAL A 8 -11.88 -14.77 2.07
CA VAL A 8 -11.90 -16.11 2.66
C VAL A 8 -13.25 -16.78 2.46
N LEU A 9 -14.35 -16.03 2.54
CA LEU A 9 -15.68 -16.54 2.25
C LEU A 9 -15.81 -16.98 0.79
N ALA A 10 -15.33 -16.19 -0.17
CA ALA A 10 -15.41 -16.52 -1.59
C ALA A 10 -14.66 -17.83 -1.91
N VAL A 11 -13.43 -17.96 -1.42
CA VAL A 11 -12.61 -19.18 -1.59
C VAL A 11 -13.24 -20.38 -0.87
N GLY A 12 -13.66 -20.19 0.38
CA GLY A 12 -14.22 -21.27 1.19
C GLY A 12 -15.52 -21.83 0.59
N VAL A 13 -16.44 -20.96 0.18
CA VAL A 13 -17.73 -21.35 -0.40
C VAL A 13 -17.53 -22.12 -1.71
N ASP A 14 -16.61 -21.69 -2.58
CA ASP A 14 -16.34 -22.40 -3.84
C ASP A 14 -15.90 -23.84 -3.58
N ASN A 15 -14.85 -24.02 -2.78
CA ASN A 15 -14.33 -25.34 -2.45
C ASN A 15 -15.40 -26.20 -1.74
N MET A 16 -16.22 -25.61 -0.86
CA MET A 16 -17.29 -26.32 -0.15
C MET A 16 -18.38 -26.82 -1.11
N CYS A 17 -18.76 -25.99 -2.08
CA CYS A 17 -19.75 -26.34 -3.10
C CYS A 17 -19.26 -27.49 -4.00
N ILE A 18 -18.00 -27.43 -4.45
CA ILE A 18 -17.41 -28.50 -5.26
C ILE A 18 -17.42 -29.83 -4.50
N LEU A 19 -17.02 -29.82 -3.22
CA LEU A 19 -17.01 -31.02 -2.39
C LEU A 19 -18.41 -31.62 -2.18
N VAL A 20 -19.41 -30.79 -1.85
CA VAL A 20 -20.80 -31.25 -1.67
C VAL A 20 -21.37 -31.81 -2.97
N HIS A 21 -21.10 -31.14 -4.10
CA HIS A 21 -21.54 -31.61 -5.41
C HIS A 21 -20.90 -32.96 -5.78
N ALA A 22 -19.60 -33.13 -5.51
CA ALA A 22 -18.89 -34.39 -5.72
C ALA A 22 -19.50 -35.53 -4.89
N VAL A 23 -19.77 -35.29 -3.61
CA VAL A 23 -20.40 -36.29 -2.72
C VAL A 23 -21.82 -36.62 -3.19
N LYS A 24 -22.60 -35.64 -3.66
CA LYS A 24 -23.96 -35.87 -4.20
C LYS A 24 -23.95 -36.65 -5.52
N ARG A 25 -22.90 -36.53 -6.33
CA ARG A 25 -22.73 -37.21 -7.62
C ARG A 25 -22.41 -38.70 -7.48
N GLN A 26 -21.80 -39.12 -6.37
CA GLN A 26 -21.47 -40.52 -6.12
C GLN A 26 -22.72 -41.41 -6.02
N THR A 27 -22.60 -42.65 -6.50
CA THR A 27 -23.69 -43.64 -6.54
C THR A 27 -24.18 -44.03 -5.14
N THR A 28 -25.41 -44.55 -5.05
CA THR A 28 -26.07 -44.92 -3.78
C THR A 28 -25.77 -46.34 -3.29
N ASP A 29 -25.13 -47.18 -4.11
CA ASP A 29 -24.86 -48.59 -3.79
C ASP A 29 -23.62 -48.83 -2.90
N ILE A 30 -22.85 -47.78 -2.61
CA ILE A 30 -21.61 -47.87 -1.83
C ILE A 30 -21.88 -47.47 -0.37
N SER A 31 -21.18 -48.09 0.58
CA SER A 31 -21.17 -47.67 1.98
C SER A 31 -20.82 -46.18 2.10
N LEU A 32 -21.34 -45.52 3.13
CA LEU A 32 -21.14 -44.07 3.32
C LEU A 32 -19.67 -43.67 3.31
N GLU A 33 -18.84 -44.45 4.00
CA GLU A 33 -17.39 -44.23 4.07
C GLU A 33 -16.74 -44.33 2.69
N GLY A 34 -17.14 -45.33 1.88
CA GLY A 34 -16.68 -45.47 0.50
C GLY A 34 -17.14 -44.32 -0.39
N LYS A 35 -18.36 -43.80 -0.17
CA LYS A 35 -18.90 -42.66 -0.92
C LYS A 35 -18.10 -41.38 -0.69
N ILE A 36 -17.78 -41.09 0.57
CA ILE A 36 -16.97 -39.90 0.93
C ILE A 36 -15.52 -40.09 0.49
N SER A 37 -14.95 -41.27 0.68
CA SER A 37 -13.59 -41.60 0.23
C SER A 37 -13.43 -41.38 -1.27
N ASN A 38 -14.34 -41.93 -2.09
CA ASN A 38 -14.29 -41.75 -3.55
C ASN A 38 -14.44 -40.28 -3.96
N ALA A 39 -15.37 -39.54 -3.35
CA ALA A 39 -15.54 -38.12 -3.63
C ALA A 39 -14.31 -37.29 -3.24
N LEU A 40 -13.67 -37.61 -2.10
CA LEU A 40 -12.47 -36.93 -1.63
C LEU A 40 -11.25 -37.27 -2.47
N VAL A 41 -11.15 -38.49 -3.01
CA VAL A 41 -10.09 -38.88 -3.96
C VAL A 41 -10.26 -38.15 -5.30
N GLU A 42 -11.49 -37.97 -5.77
CA GLU A 42 -11.79 -37.29 -7.04
C GLU A 42 -11.49 -35.78 -6.97
N VAL A 43 -11.91 -35.10 -5.89
CA VAL A 43 -11.87 -33.63 -5.79
C VAL A 43 -10.81 -33.10 -4.84
N GLY A 44 -10.42 -33.87 -3.82
CA GLY A 44 -9.46 -33.47 -2.80
C GLY A 44 -8.13 -32.94 -3.35
N PRO A 45 -7.48 -33.60 -4.34
CA PRO A 45 -6.24 -33.10 -4.94
C PRO A 45 -6.37 -31.72 -5.59
N SER A 46 -7.53 -31.42 -6.17
CA SER A 46 -7.79 -30.12 -6.81
C SER A 46 -7.96 -29.02 -5.75
N ILE A 47 -8.71 -29.29 -4.69
CA ILE A 47 -8.92 -28.33 -3.58
C ILE A 47 -7.59 -28.06 -2.84
N THR A 48 -6.79 -29.10 -2.58
CA THR A 48 -5.50 -28.96 -1.89
C THR A 48 -4.50 -28.15 -2.72
N LEU A 49 -4.43 -28.40 -4.03
CA LEU A 49 -3.57 -27.66 -4.95
C LEU A 49 -3.98 -26.19 -5.06
N ALA A 50 -5.29 -25.91 -5.20
CA ALA A 50 -5.81 -24.55 -5.24
C ALA A 50 -5.48 -23.79 -3.95
N SER A 51 -5.81 -24.37 -2.79
CA SER A 51 -5.57 -23.75 -1.48
C SER A 51 -4.08 -23.52 -1.22
N LEU A 52 -3.22 -24.48 -1.59
CA LEU A 52 -1.77 -24.33 -1.45
C LEU A 52 -1.22 -23.22 -2.35
N SER A 53 -1.70 -23.15 -3.59
CA SER A 53 -1.31 -22.08 -4.52
C SER A 53 -1.71 -20.70 -4.01
N GLU A 54 -2.91 -20.56 -3.45
CA GLU A 54 -3.37 -19.30 -2.85
C GLU A 54 -2.54 -18.89 -1.63
N VAL A 55 -2.27 -19.83 -0.71
CA VAL A 55 -1.41 -19.58 0.46
C VAL A 55 -0.01 -19.14 0.02
N LEU A 56 0.57 -19.80 -0.98
CA LEU A 56 1.88 -19.43 -1.52
C LEU A 56 1.84 -18.05 -2.21
N ALA A 57 0.80 -17.75 -2.97
CA ALA A 57 0.63 -16.45 -3.62
C ALA A 57 0.55 -15.30 -2.59
N PHE A 58 -0.25 -15.47 -1.53
CA PHE A 58 -0.30 -14.50 -0.43
C PHE A 58 1.01 -14.47 0.38
N ALA A 59 1.68 -15.60 0.57
CA ALA A 59 2.98 -15.63 1.23
C ALA A 59 4.02 -14.80 0.45
N VAL A 60 4.04 -14.89 -0.89
CA VAL A 60 4.90 -14.04 -1.74
C VAL A 60 4.53 -12.56 -1.59
N GLY A 61 3.25 -12.24 -1.45
CA GLY A 61 2.77 -10.87 -1.17
C GLY A 61 3.32 -10.27 0.13
N SER A 62 3.79 -11.10 1.08
CA SER A 62 4.39 -10.62 2.33
C SER A 62 5.78 -9.99 2.14
N PHE A 63 6.49 -10.30 1.04
CA PHE A 63 7.79 -9.71 0.75
C PHE A 63 7.70 -8.25 0.26
N ILE A 64 6.51 -7.78 -0.09
CA ILE A 64 6.28 -6.41 -0.57
C ILE A 64 6.70 -5.40 0.52
N PRO A 65 7.43 -4.31 0.18
CA PRO A 65 7.89 -3.31 1.16
C PRO A 65 6.75 -2.44 1.72
N MET A 66 5.61 -2.38 1.02
CA MET A 66 4.42 -1.64 1.44
C MET A 66 3.78 -2.31 2.67
N PRO A 67 3.77 -1.66 3.86
CA PRO A 67 3.37 -2.32 5.12
C PRO A 67 1.90 -2.74 5.12
N ALA A 68 1.01 -1.96 4.49
CA ALA A 68 -0.41 -2.28 4.39
C ALA A 68 -0.64 -3.61 3.65
N VAL A 69 0.02 -3.79 2.49
CA VAL A 69 -0.10 -5.00 1.66
C VAL A 69 0.58 -6.19 2.34
N ARG A 70 1.71 -5.97 3.01
CA ARG A 70 2.44 -7.01 3.75
C ARG A 70 1.56 -7.63 4.85
N ILE A 71 0.99 -6.78 5.70
CA ILE A 71 0.15 -7.23 6.82
C ILE A 71 -1.12 -7.91 6.28
N PHE A 72 -1.75 -7.33 5.26
CA PHE A 72 -2.90 -7.95 4.58
C PHE A 72 -2.56 -9.35 4.06
N SER A 73 -1.43 -9.50 3.36
CA SER A 73 -1.02 -10.76 2.75
C SER A 73 -0.68 -11.83 3.81
N MET A 74 -0.05 -11.46 4.92
CA MET A 74 0.20 -12.38 6.03
C MET A 74 -1.10 -12.92 6.65
N PHE A 75 -2.07 -12.03 6.93
CA PHE A 75 -3.36 -12.47 7.47
C PHE A 75 -4.18 -13.28 6.47
N ALA A 76 -4.17 -12.90 5.18
CA ALA A 76 -4.85 -13.65 4.13
C ALA A 76 -4.26 -15.07 3.98
N ALA A 77 -2.93 -15.20 3.95
CA ALA A 77 -2.25 -16.50 3.89
C ALA A 77 -2.64 -17.41 5.06
N LEU A 78 -2.60 -16.88 6.30
CA LEU A 78 -3.01 -17.63 7.48
C LEU A 78 -4.49 -18.00 7.45
N ALA A 79 -5.37 -17.09 7.04
CA ALA A 79 -6.80 -17.33 7.00
C ALA A 79 -7.19 -18.37 5.95
N VAL A 80 -6.60 -18.33 4.75
CA VAL A 80 -6.82 -19.34 3.70
C VAL A 80 -6.26 -20.70 4.14
N PHE A 81 -5.09 -20.73 4.79
CA PHE A 81 -4.51 -21.96 5.34
C PHE A 81 -5.41 -22.59 6.42
N LEU A 82 -5.90 -21.80 7.37
CA LEU A 82 -6.84 -22.29 8.39
C LEU A 82 -8.17 -22.71 7.79
N ASN A 83 -8.67 -21.98 6.79
CA ASN A 83 -9.88 -22.35 6.05
C ASN A 83 -9.71 -23.72 5.39
N PHE A 84 -8.57 -23.98 4.75
CA PHE A 84 -8.26 -25.29 4.17
C PHE A 84 -8.26 -26.42 5.22
N ILE A 85 -7.63 -26.20 6.39
CA ILE A 85 -7.63 -27.21 7.47
C ILE A 85 -9.06 -27.50 7.95
N LEU A 86 -9.83 -26.45 8.25
CA LEU A 86 -11.22 -26.58 8.70
C LEU A 86 -12.10 -27.23 7.64
N GLN A 87 -11.83 -26.97 6.37
CA GLN A 87 -12.58 -27.53 5.27
C GLN A 87 -12.32 -29.03 5.09
N VAL A 88 -11.07 -29.48 5.14
CA VAL A 88 -10.75 -30.91 4.98
C VAL A 88 -11.15 -31.72 6.21
N THR A 89 -11.19 -31.11 7.40
CA THR A 89 -11.51 -31.80 8.66
C THR A 89 -12.96 -31.60 9.09
N ALA A 90 -13.29 -30.42 9.63
CA ALA A 90 -14.58 -30.13 10.24
C ALA A 90 -15.72 -30.17 9.22
N PHE A 91 -15.53 -29.59 8.03
CA PHE A 91 -16.59 -29.55 7.03
C PHE A 91 -16.87 -30.94 6.43
N VAL A 92 -15.84 -31.74 6.16
CA VAL A 92 -16.03 -33.15 5.76
C VAL A 92 -16.81 -33.91 6.83
N ALA A 93 -16.45 -33.76 8.12
CA ALA A 93 -17.17 -34.39 9.23
C ALA A 93 -18.65 -33.97 9.29
N LEU A 94 -18.94 -32.67 9.07
CA LEU A 94 -20.31 -32.16 9.00
C LEU A 94 -21.09 -32.77 7.82
N ILE A 95 -20.47 -32.97 6.66
CA ILE A 95 -21.09 -33.68 5.54
C ILE A 95 -21.45 -35.12 5.93
N ILE A 96 -20.57 -35.84 6.63
CA ILE A 96 -20.87 -37.21 7.10
C ILE A 96 -22.11 -37.20 8.00
N PHE A 97 -22.15 -36.26 8.94
CA PHE A 97 -23.26 -36.12 9.88
C PHE A 97 -24.56 -35.75 9.16
N ASP A 98 -24.50 -34.88 8.15
CA ASP A 98 -25.66 -34.50 7.35
C ASP A 98 -26.22 -35.67 6.53
N ILE A 99 -25.35 -36.53 5.98
CA ILE A 99 -25.80 -37.73 5.26
C ILE A 99 -26.39 -38.76 6.23
N TRP A 100 -25.82 -38.93 7.43
CA TRP A 100 -26.42 -39.77 8.48
C TRP A 100 -27.84 -39.31 8.81
N ARG A 101 -28.01 -38.01 9.04
CA ARG A 101 -29.31 -37.39 9.31
C ARG A 101 -30.30 -37.59 8.16
N THR A 102 -29.82 -37.47 6.92
CA THR A 102 -30.63 -37.65 5.71
C THR A 102 -31.09 -39.10 5.56
N ASN A 103 -30.20 -40.07 5.80
CA ASN A 103 -30.54 -41.50 5.79
C ASN A 103 -31.58 -41.87 6.86
N ASP A 104 -31.53 -41.18 8.01
CA ASP A 104 -32.48 -41.30 9.11
C ASP A 104 -33.86 -40.65 8.84
N ASN A 105 -34.07 -40.05 7.65
CA ASN A 105 -35.27 -39.32 7.24
C ASN A 105 -35.69 -38.22 8.23
N ARG A 106 -34.74 -37.48 8.80
CA ARG A 106 -35.02 -36.36 9.74
C ARG A 106 -34.94 -35.01 9.03
N ILE A 107 -35.76 -34.04 9.46
CA ILE A 107 -35.81 -32.68 8.88
C ILE A 107 -34.54 -31.87 9.25
N ASP A 108 -34.03 -31.07 8.30
CA ASP A 108 -32.78 -30.27 8.41
C ASP A 108 -32.76 -29.33 9.63
N CYS A 109 -33.77 -28.47 9.75
CA CYS A 109 -33.82 -27.46 10.83
C CYS A 109 -34.39 -28.01 12.15
N PHE A 110 -35.06 -29.16 12.13
CA PHE A 110 -35.68 -29.78 13.31
C PHE A 110 -35.31 -31.27 13.38
N PRO A 111 -34.13 -31.60 13.94
CA PRO A 111 -33.58 -32.96 13.95
C PRO A 111 -34.42 -33.98 14.74
N CYS A 112 -35.43 -33.52 15.49
CA CYS A 112 -36.30 -34.34 16.33
C CYS A 112 -37.52 -34.89 15.58
N VAL A 113 -37.82 -34.41 14.37
CA VAL A 113 -39.00 -34.83 13.59
C VAL A 113 -38.55 -35.78 12.47
N LYS A 114 -39.04 -37.02 12.49
CA LYS A 114 -38.85 -38.00 11.41
C LYS A 114 -39.96 -37.83 10.37
N LEU A 115 -39.59 -37.77 9.09
CA LEU A 115 -40.53 -37.90 7.99
C LEU A 115 -40.97 -39.37 7.89
N ALA A 116 -42.28 -39.60 7.74
CA ALA A 116 -42.77 -40.93 7.41
C ALA A 116 -42.22 -41.33 6.03
N PRO A 117 -41.73 -42.57 5.85
CA PRO A 117 -41.21 -43.01 4.57
C PRO A 117 -42.34 -42.98 3.54
N ALA A 118 -42.17 -42.19 2.49
CA ALA A 118 -43.12 -42.16 1.39
C ALA A 118 -43.13 -43.52 0.69
N VAL A 119 -44.24 -44.24 0.81
CA VAL A 119 -44.53 -45.50 0.11
C VAL A 119 -44.42 -45.23 -1.41
N GLY A 120 -43.27 -45.58 -2.00
CA GLY A 120 -42.92 -45.28 -3.40
C GLY A 120 -41.48 -44.83 -3.64
N SER A 121 -40.65 -44.69 -2.59
CA SER A 121 -39.29 -44.14 -2.68
C SER A 121 -38.29 -44.93 -3.54
N GLU A 122 -38.52 -46.21 -3.85
CA GLU A 122 -37.59 -46.98 -4.71
C GLU A 122 -37.53 -46.44 -6.15
N ARG A 123 -38.62 -45.85 -6.66
CA ARG A 123 -38.63 -45.22 -8.00
C ARG A 123 -38.07 -43.79 -8.00
N ALA A 124 -37.99 -43.14 -6.85
CA ALA A 124 -37.47 -41.77 -6.73
C ALA A 124 -35.93 -41.73 -6.66
N ILE A 125 -35.29 -42.78 -6.16
CA ILE A 125 -33.82 -42.87 -6.05
C ILE A 125 -33.18 -43.04 -7.44
N LEU A 126 -33.86 -43.71 -8.38
CA LEU A 126 -33.41 -43.90 -9.75
C LEU A 126 -33.63 -42.67 -10.66
N GLN A 127 -34.37 -41.66 -10.18
CA GLN A 127 -34.61 -40.41 -10.89
C GLN A 127 -34.15 -39.21 -10.06
N ARG A 128 -32.88 -39.19 -9.68
CA ARG A 128 -32.24 -37.91 -9.31
C ARG A 128 -32.15 -37.07 -10.58
N LYS A 129 -33.18 -36.24 -10.84
CA LYS A 129 -33.18 -35.32 -11.98
C LYS A 129 -31.86 -34.55 -11.96
N PRO A 130 -31.10 -34.52 -13.08
CA PRO A 130 -29.90 -33.71 -13.12
C PRO A 130 -30.28 -32.28 -12.78
N GLU A 131 -29.49 -31.64 -11.92
CA GLU A 131 -29.68 -30.23 -11.59
C GLU A 131 -29.78 -29.41 -12.90
N PHE A 132 -30.67 -28.42 -12.93
CA PHE A 132 -30.91 -27.61 -14.11
C PHE A 132 -29.62 -27.06 -14.74
N LEU A 133 -28.63 -26.71 -13.91
CA LEU A 133 -27.31 -26.25 -14.31
C LEU A 133 -26.52 -27.29 -15.12
N VAL A 134 -26.51 -28.55 -14.67
CA VAL A 134 -25.82 -29.65 -15.36
C VAL A 134 -26.43 -29.85 -16.74
N ARG A 135 -27.75 -29.85 -16.82
CA ARG A 135 -28.48 -29.98 -18.08
C ARG A 135 -28.20 -28.83 -19.04
N TYR A 136 -28.17 -27.59 -18.55
CA TYR A 136 -27.82 -26.42 -19.37
C TYR A 136 -26.38 -26.50 -19.91
N MET A 137 -25.42 -26.91 -19.07
CA MET A 137 -24.02 -27.05 -19.49
C MET A 137 -23.84 -28.13 -20.56
N GLU A 138 -24.49 -29.27 -20.40
CA GLU A 138 -24.39 -30.42 -21.31
C GLU A 138 -25.18 -30.21 -22.61
N ASP A 139 -26.44 -29.78 -22.52
CA ASP A 139 -27.36 -29.74 -23.67
C ASP A 139 -27.16 -28.48 -24.54
N PHE A 140 -26.68 -27.37 -23.97
CA PHE A 140 -26.59 -26.09 -24.69
C PHE A 140 -25.16 -25.53 -24.76
N HIS A 141 -24.46 -25.41 -23.64
CA HIS A 141 -23.17 -24.71 -23.61
C HIS A 141 -22.04 -25.51 -24.29
N ALA A 142 -21.90 -26.79 -23.95
CA ALA A 142 -20.89 -27.68 -24.51
C ALA A 142 -21.00 -27.85 -26.04
N PRO A 143 -22.17 -28.17 -26.63
CA PRO A 143 -22.28 -28.32 -28.08
C PRO A 143 -22.07 -27.00 -28.84
N MET A 144 -22.50 -25.86 -28.27
CA MET A 144 -22.28 -24.55 -28.89
C MET A 144 -20.79 -24.19 -28.98
N LEU A 145 -20.01 -24.48 -27.92
CA LEU A 145 -18.56 -24.24 -27.91
C LEU A 145 -17.77 -25.24 -28.78
N ALA A 146 -18.33 -26.43 -29.03
CA ALA A 146 -17.72 -27.46 -29.87
C ALA A 146 -17.77 -27.13 -31.38
N ILE A 147 -18.66 -26.22 -31.81
CA ILE A 147 -18.75 -25.80 -33.21
C ILE A 147 -17.43 -25.12 -33.62
N PRO A 148 -16.76 -25.55 -34.70
CA PRO A 148 -15.42 -25.05 -35.07
C PRO A 148 -15.40 -23.54 -35.33
N GLY A 149 -16.48 -22.98 -35.89
CA GLY A 149 -16.63 -21.54 -36.10
C GLY A 149 -16.68 -20.75 -34.78
N VAL A 150 -17.42 -21.24 -33.79
CA VAL A 150 -17.51 -20.60 -32.46
C VAL A 150 -16.16 -20.69 -31.75
N LYS A 151 -15.48 -21.82 -31.81
CA LYS A 151 -14.15 -21.99 -31.21
C LYS A 151 -13.13 -20.99 -31.76
N ILE A 152 -13.07 -20.82 -33.08
CA ILE A 152 -12.18 -19.84 -33.73
C ILE A 152 -12.56 -18.42 -33.29
N MET A 153 -13.86 -18.10 -33.26
CA MET A 153 -14.35 -16.79 -32.83
C MET A 153 -13.97 -16.49 -31.38
N VAL A 154 -14.12 -17.44 -30.46
CA VAL A 154 -13.75 -17.28 -29.04
C VAL A 154 -12.25 -17.04 -28.90
N ILE A 155 -11.41 -17.84 -29.57
CA ILE A 155 -9.96 -17.65 -29.53
C ILE A 155 -9.57 -16.28 -30.10
N ALA A 156 -10.17 -15.87 -31.22
CA ALA A 156 -9.93 -14.55 -31.81
C ALA A 156 -10.37 -13.41 -30.87
N ALA A 157 -11.51 -13.54 -30.19
CA ALA A 157 -12.00 -12.54 -29.25
C ALA A 157 -11.09 -12.40 -28.01
N PHE A 158 -10.70 -13.52 -27.38
CA PHE A 158 -9.81 -13.48 -26.21
C PHE A 158 -8.41 -12.98 -26.57
N THR A 159 -7.87 -13.37 -27.73
CA THR A 159 -6.57 -12.85 -28.20
C THR A 159 -6.64 -11.35 -28.51
N ALA A 160 -7.70 -10.88 -29.18
CA ALA A 160 -7.91 -9.45 -29.39
C ALA A 160 -8.03 -8.69 -28.07
N ALA A 161 -8.79 -9.22 -27.10
CA ALA A 161 -8.95 -8.62 -25.79
C ALA A 161 -7.63 -8.56 -24.99
N THR A 162 -6.77 -9.58 -25.07
CA THR A 162 -5.45 -9.56 -24.41
C THR A 162 -4.51 -8.56 -25.08
N PHE A 163 -4.45 -8.50 -26.41
CA PHE A 163 -3.65 -7.49 -27.11
C PHE A 163 -4.14 -6.07 -26.80
N MET A 164 -5.46 -5.86 -26.76
CA MET A 164 -6.06 -4.57 -26.36
C MET A 164 -5.70 -4.20 -24.92
N SER A 165 -5.77 -5.15 -23.99
CA SER A 165 -5.40 -4.94 -22.59
C SER A 165 -3.91 -4.59 -22.45
N ILE A 166 -3.02 -5.29 -23.13
CA ILE A 166 -1.57 -5.01 -23.13
C ILE A 166 -1.30 -3.60 -23.68
N ALA A 167 -1.96 -3.21 -24.78
CA ALA A 167 -1.82 -1.87 -25.34
C ALA A 167 -2.28 -0.80 -24.33
N LEU A 168 -3.40 -1.04 -23.64
CA LEU A 168 -3.97 -0.08 -22.69
C LEU A 168 -3.18 0.01 -21.37
N CYS A 169 -2.53 -1.07 -20.93
CA CYS A 169 -1.67 -1.06 -19.73
C CYS A 169 -0.57 0.01 -19.79
N THR A 170 -0.07 0.36 -20.99
CA THR A 170 0.94 1.42 -21.17
C THR A 170 0.43 2.83 -20.85
N ARG A 171 -0.90 3.02 -20.79
CA ARG A 171 -1.56 4.30 -20.49
C ARG A 171 -1.92 4.43 -19.01
N LEU A 172 -1.65 3.42 -18.19
CA LEU A 172 -1.97 3.46 -16.76
C LEU A 172 -1.06 4.47 -16.05
N GLN A 173 -1.66 5.53 -15.51
CA GLN A 173 -0.93 6.54 -14.76
C GLN A 173 -0.57 5.98 -13.37
N PRO A 174 0.72 5.95 -12.98
CA PRO A 174 1.11 5.55 -11.64
C PRO A 174 0.84 6.70 -10.66
N GLY A 175 0.14 6.40 -9.57
CA GLY A 175 -0.15 7.38 -8.53
C GLY A 175 -1.45 7.04 -7.80
N LEU A 176 -1.54 7.48 -6.56
CA LEU A 176 -2.79 7.46 -5.81
C LEU A 176 -3.11 8.89 -5.44
N ASP A 177 -4.16 9.45 -6.04
CA ASP A 177 -4.62 10.78 -5.69
C ASP A 177 -5.16 10.77 -4.25
N GLN A 178 -4.66 11.69 -3.44
CA GLN A 178 -5.02 11.79 -2.03
C GLN A 178 -6.54 11.98 -1.82
N LYS A 179 -7.22 12.62 -2.78
CA LYS A 179 -8.67 12.84 -2.76
C LYS A 179 -9.48 11.54 -2.77
N ILE A 180 -8.98 10.48 -3.43
CA ILE A 180 -9.70 9.20 -3.58
C ILE A 180 -9.71 8.41 -2.27
N VAL A 181 -8.72 8.62 -1.41
CA VAL A 181 -8.62 7.95 -0.09
C VAL A 181 -9.60 8.55 0.92
N LEU A 182 -10.04 9.79 0.70
CA LEU A 182 -10.96 10.47 1.61
C LEU A 182 -12.41 10.06 1.36
N PRO A 183 -13.24 9.94 2.42
CA PRO A 183 -14.68 9.81 2.28
C PRO A 183 -15.26 10.94 1.41
N ARG A 184 -16.28 10.62 0.59
CA ARG A 184 -16.93 11.58 -0.32
C ARG A 184 -17.52 12.80 0.39
N ASP A 185 -17.97 12.62 1.64
CA ASP A 185 -18.58 13.68 2.43
C ASP A 185 -17.58 14.42 3.34
N SER A 186 -16.28 14.18 3.16
CA SER A 186 -15.25 14.83 3.98
C SER A 186 -15.03 16.27 3.55
N TYR A 187 -15.02 17.20 4.52
CA TYR A 187 -14.67 18.61 4.32
C TYR A 187 -13.28 18.79 3.65
N LEU A 188 -12.39 17.81 3.85
CA LEU A 188 -11.04 17.82 3.26
C LEU A 188 -11.07 17.77 1.73
N GLN A 189 -12.15 17.27 1.11
CA GLN A 189 -12.28 17.28 -0.35
C GLN A 189 -12.35 18.71 -0.89
N GLY A 190 -13.19 19.56 -0.29
CA GLY A 190 -13.26 20.98 -0.65
C GLY A 190 -11.98 21.73 -0.33
N TYR A 191 -11.35 21.43 0.82
CA TYR A 191 -10.05 22.01 1.17
C TYR A 191 -8.96 21.71 0.12
N PHE A 192 -8.87 20.48 -0.38
CA PHE A 192 -7.88 20.15 -1.42
C PHE A 192 -8.17 20.82 -2.77
N ASP A 193 -9.44 21.00 -3.11
CA ASP A 193 -9.83 21.74 -4.31
C ASP A 193 -9.45 23.23 -4.19
N ASP A 194 -9.72 23.83 -3.03
CA ASP A 194 -9.31 25.21 -2.72
C ASP A 194 -7.78 25.35 -2.69
N LEU A 195 -7.08 24.37 -2.13
CA LEU A 195 -5.62 24.35 -2.11
C LEU A 195 -5.05 24.32 -3.54
N ALA A 196 -5.60 23.48 -4.42
CA ALA A 196 -5.17 23.39 -5.81
C ALA A 196 -5.51 24.67 -6.62
N HIS A 197 -6.59 25.36 -6.26
CA HIS A 197 -7.03 26.56 -6.99
C HIS A 197 -6.35 27.86 -6.51
N TYR A 198 -6.25 28.06 -5.19
CA TYR A 198 -5.77 29.31 -4.60
C TYR A 198 -4.30 29.29 -4.18
N LEU A 199 -3.74 28.12 -3.84
CA LEU A 199 -2.36 28.05 -3.37
C LEU A 199 -1.38 28.17 -4.53
N ARG A 200 -0.56 29.22 -4.51
CA ARG A 200 0.48 29.49 -5.53
C ARG A 200 1.87 28.96 -5.16
N VAL A 201 2.00 28.32 -4.00
CA VAL A 201 3.28 27.83 -3.48
C VAL A 201 3.16 26.36 -3.10
N GLY A 202 4.18 25.57 -3.44
CA GLY A 202 4.27 24.17 -3.03
C GLY A 202 4.67 24.00 -1.56
N PRO A 203 4.75 22.74 -1.09
CA PRO A 203 5.30 22.43 0.22
C PRO A 203 6.76 22.90 0.34
N PRO A 204 7.23 23.28 1.54
CA PRO A 204 8.61 23.71 1.74
C PRO A 204 9.58 22.54 1.58
N LEU A 205 10.68 22.79 0.87
CA LEU A 205 11.80 21.86 0.69
C LEU A 205 12.97 22.29 1.56
N TYR A 206 13.56 21.35 2.30
CA TYR A 206 14.71 21.59 3.17
C TYR A 206 15.92 20.81 2.67
N PHE A 207 16.99 21.53 2.31
CA PHE A 207 18.28 20.93 1.98
C PHE A 207 19.10 20.76 3.25
N VAL A 208 19.29 19.51 3.69
CA VAL A 208 19.99 19.19 4.94
C VAL A 208 21.42 18.74 4.64
N VAL A 209 22.40 19.54 5.03
CA VAL A 209 23.83 19.21 4.95
C VAL A 209 24.27 18.52 6.23
N LYS A 210 24.80 17.30 6.12
CA LYS A 210 25.31 16.49 7.24
C LYS A 210 26.83 16.52 7.27
N ASP A 211 27.40 16.43 8.48
CA ASP A 211 28.84 16.23 8.72
C ASP A 211 29.76 17.25 8.04
N PHE A 212 29.45 18.54 8.18
CA PHE A 212 30.18 19.64 7.56
C PHE A 212 30.95 20.47 8.57
N ASN A 213 32.18 20.88 8.21
CA ASN A 213 32.98 21.79 9.03
C ASN A 213 32.69 23.24 8.62
N TYR A 214 32.00 23.97 9.49
CA TYR A 214 31.65 25.38 9.29
C TYR A 214 32.72 26.35 9.81
N SER A 215 33.91 25.84 10.17
CA SER A 215 34.99 26.71 10.63
C SER A 215 35.43 27.68 9.54
N LEU A 216 35.61 28.95 9.92
CA LEU A 216 36.08 30.04 9.04
C LEU A 216 37.48 29.80 8.48
N GLU A 217 38.29 28.96 9.13
CA GLU A 217 39.62 28.56 8.64
C GLU A 217 39.56 27.56 7.49
N SER A 218 38.39 26.94 7.24
CA SER A 218 38.23 25.95 6.19
C SER A 218 37.69 26.58 4.91
N ASN A 219 38.28 26.23 3.75
CA ASN A 219 37.76 26.58 2.43
C ASN A 219 36.46 25.83 2.08
N GLN A 220 35.84 25.14 3.05
CA GLN A 220 34.61 24.38 2.85
C GLN A 220 33.41 25.32 2.86
N THR A 221 33.39 26.36 3.71
CA THR A 221 32.31 27.36 3.79
C THR A 221 31.96 27.97 2.42
N ASN A 222 32.96 28.21 1.57
CA ASN A 222 32.81 28.73 0.21
C ASN A 222 31.98 27.84 -0.74
N LYS A 223 31.88 26.54 -0.43
CA LYS A 223 31.07 25.57 -1.20
C LYS A 223 29.59 25.62 -0.86
N ILE A 224 29.19 26.32 0.22
CA ILE A 224 27.78 26.42 0.63
C ILE A 224 27.25 27.83 0.37
N CYS A 225 27.99 28.86 0.78
CA CYS A 225 27.53 30.26 0.78
C CYS A 225 27.25 30.82 -0.63
N SER A 226 26.43 31.88 -0.72
CA SER A 226 26.11 32.57 -1.98
C SER A 226 26.64 34.01 -2.06
N ILE A 227 27.33 34.48 -1.02
CA ILE A 227 27.89 35.83 -0.96
C ILE A 227 29.14 36.02 -1.82
N SER A 228 29.62 37.26 -1.92
CA SER A 228 30.89 37.58 -2.57
C SER A 228 32.04 36.77 -1.96
N GLN A 229 32.90 36.19 -2.81
CA GLN A 229 34.00 35.25 -2.49
C GLN A 229 33.61 33.78 -2.33
N CYS A 230 32.33 33.43 -2.42
CA CYS A 230 31.89 32.04 -2.46
C CYS A 230 32.02 31.45 -3.88
N ASP A 231 32.06 30.12 -3.94
CA ASP A 231 32.18 29.42 -5.21
C ASP A 231 30.92 29.61 -6.08
N SER A 232 31.11 29.82 -7.39
CA SER A 232 30.00 29.98 -8.34
C SER A 232 29.12 28.72 -8.48
N ASN A 233 29.63 27.56 -8.08
CA ASN A 233 28.96 26.27 -8.00
C ASN A 233 28.67 25.84 -6.55
N SER A 234 28.58 26.81 -5.62
CA SER A 234 28.15 26.53 -4.25
C SER A 234 26.72 26.01 -4.20
N LEU A 235 26.39 25.28 -3.12
CA LEU A 235 25.07 24.68 -2.93
C LEU A 235 23.94 25.71 -3.10
N LEU A 236 24.07 26.90 -2.48
CA LEU A 236 23.04 27.94 -2.55
C LEU A 236 22.98 28.59 -3.93
N ASN A 237 24.12 28.76 -4.61
CA ASN A 237 24.14 29.27 -5.98
C ASN A 237 23.47 28.29 -6.95
N GLU A 238 23.69 26.98 -6.79
CA GLU A 238 23.00 25.96 -7.60
C GLU A 238 21.49 25.91 -7.32
N ILE A 239 21.06 26.01 -6.06
CA ILE A 239 19.62 26.10 -5.73
C ILE A 239 19.01 27.37 -6.32
N THR A 240 19.73 28.49 -6.25
CA THR A 240 19.29 29.75 -6.84
C THR A 240 19.17 29.64 -8.35
N LYS A 241 20.15 29.03 -9.04
CA LYS A 241 20.06 28.73 -10.48
C LYS A 241 18.86 27.82 -10.80
N ALA A 242 18.63 26.78 -10.00
CA ALA A 242 17.48 25.90 -10.18
C ALA A 242 16.14 26.64 -10.01
N SER A 243 16.08 27.63 -9.12
CA SER A 243 14.88 28.46 -8.91
C SER A 243 14.53 29.37 -10.09
N LEU A 244 15.48 29.62 -11.00
CA LEU A 244 15.24 30.40 -12.22
C LEU A 244 14.46 29.62 -13.29
N ILE A 245 14.38 28.28 -13.18
CA ILE A 245 13.71 27.40 -14.14
C ILE A 245 12.68 26.50 -13.41
N PRO A 246 11.62 27.08 -12.83
CA PRO A 246 10.68 26.35 -11.97
C PRO A 246 9.90 25.25 -12.69
N GLU A 247 9.68 25.38 -14.01
CA GLU A 247 8.93 24.40 -14.81
C GLU A 247 9.60 23.02 -14.88
N SER A 248 10.94 22.96 -14.79
CA SER A 248 11.68 21.70 -14.80
C SER A 248 12.21 21.29 -13.44
N SER A 249 12.59 22.27 -12.60
CA SER A 249 13.18 22.00 -11.28
C SER A 249 12.15 21.84 -10.17
N PHE A 250 10.92 22.31 -10.39
CA PHE A 250 9.85 22.41 -9.38
C PHE A 250 10.24 23.25 -8.14
N ILE A 251 11.28 24.09 -8.25
CA ILE A 251 11.72 25.01 -7.20
C ILE A 251 11.33 26.42 -7.64
N ALA A 252 10.41 27.06 -6.91
CA ALA A 252 9.90 28.39 -7.26
C ALA A 252 10.66 29.55 -6.60
N LYS A 253 11.39 29.30 -5.51
CA LYS A 253 12.10 30.33 -4.73
C LYS A 253 13.49 29.83 -4.32
N PRO A 254 14.48 30.73 -4.20
CA PRO A 254 15.81 30.36 -3.69
C PRO A 254 15.73 29.91 -2.23
N ALA A 255 16.71 29.12 -1.80
CA ALA A 255 16.81 28.69 -0.41
C ALA A 255 17.25 29.85 0.49
N ALA A 256 16.61 29.96 1.65
CA ALA A 256 17.10 30.82 2.72
C ALA A 256 18.35 30.19 3.36
N SER A 257 19.35 31.01 3.68
CA SER A 257 20.63 30.57 4.23
C SER A 257 21.00 31.33 5.49
N TRP A 258 20.99 30.62 6.62
CA TRP A 258 21.47 31.17 7.88
C TRP A 258 22.96 31.54 7.82
N LEU A 259 23.75 30.84 6.98
CA LEU A 259 25.18 31.05 6.87
C LEU A 259 25.48 32.37 6.18
N ASP A 260 24.75 32.69 5.11
CA ASP A 260 24.92 33.98 4.39
C ASP A 260 24.49 35.14 5.30
N ASP A 261 23.35 35.00 5.99
CA ASP A 261 22.88 35.99 6.96
C ASP A 261 23.92 36.22 8.08
N PHE A 262 24.54 35.14 8.57
CA PHE A 262 25.60 35.21 9.58
C PHE A 262 26.87 35.89 9.07
N LEU A 263 27.32 35.58 7.85
CA LEU A 263 28.50 36.21 7.24
C LEU A 263 28.27 37.70 6.94
N VAL A 264 27.06 38.07 6.48
CA VAL A 264 26.67 39.47 6.30
C VAL A 264 26.63 40.19 7.65
N TRP A 265 26.08 39.56 8.69
CA TRP A 265 26.04 40.11 10.05
C TRP A 265 27.44 40.35 10.65
N LEU A 266 28.41 39.49 10.32
CA LEU A 266 29.82 39.67 10.70
C LEU A 266 30.53 40.75 9.87
N SER A 267 30.04 41.04 8.66
CA SER A 267 30.75 41.90 7.74
C SER A 267 30.83 43.35 8.28
N PRO A 268 32.02 43.95 8.28
CA PRO A 268 32.21 45.29 8.81
C PRO A 268 31.61 46.38 7.90
N GLU A 269 31.40 46.06 6.64
CA GLU A 269 30.86 46.97 5.63
C GLU A 269 29.33 46.99 5.65
N ALA A 270 28.68 45.89 6.07
CA ALA A 270 27.23 45.83 6.20
C ALA A 270 26.79 46.24 7.61
N PHE A 271 26.40 47.52 7.76
CA PHE A 271 25.61 48.06 8.86
C PHE A 271 26.21 48.01 10.28
N GLY A 272 27.42 47.47 10.46
CA GLY A 272 28.13 47.48 11.75
C GLY A 272 27.43 46.69 12.86
N CYS A 273 26.91 45.50 12.52
CA CYS A 273 26.10 44.67 13.42
C CYS A 273 26.91 43.90 14.49
N CYS A 274 28.08 43.32 14.15
CA CYS A 274 28.97 42.67 15.13
C CYS A 274 29.81 43.73 15.87
N ARG A 275 29.36 44.15 17.06
CA ARG A 275 30.10 45.12 17.89
C ARG A 275 30.44 44.51 19.25
N LYS A 276 31.56 44.96 19.82
CA LYS A 276 31.94 44.69 21.21
C LYS A 276 32.28 46.01 21.91
N PHE A 277 31.99 46.09 23.20
CA PHE A 277 32.50 47.16 24.04
C PHE A 277 34.02 47.02 24.20
N VAL A 278 34.69 48.10 24.62
CA VAL A 278 36.13 48.08 24.96
C VAL A 278 36.46 47.00 25.99
N ASN A 279 35.50 46.63 26.83
CA ASN A 279 35.59 45.59 27.85
C ASN A 279 35.42 44.15 27.30
N GLY A 280 35.29 43.98 25.98
CA GLY A 280 35.16 42.67 25.31
C GLY A 280 33.75 42.07 25.31
N SER A 281 32.77 42.68 26.00
CA SER A 281 31.38 42.22 25.99
C SER A 281 30.66 42.57 24.68
N TYR A 282 29.68 41.76 24.29
CA TYR A 282 28.84 41.99 23.10
C TYR A 282 28.06 43.32 23.22
N CYS A 283 28.16 44.19 22.20
CA CYS A 283 27.45 45.46 22.08
C CYS A 283 26.28 45.27 21.09
N PRO A 284 25.02 45.18 21.55
CA PRO A 284 23.88 44.99 20.66
C PRO A 284 23.70 46.19 19.71
N PRO A 285 23.16 45.99 18.49
CA PRO A 285 22.72 47.10 17.65
C PRO A 285 21.68 47.95 18.41
N ASN A 286 21.85 49.28 18.45
CA ASN A 286 20.83 50.15 19.04
C ASN A 286 19.82 50.50 17.94
N ASP A 287 18.52 50.41 18.23
CA ASP A 287 17.46 50.95 17.35
C ASP A 287 17.46 52.50 17.28
N GLN A 288 18.30 53.19 18.07
CA GLN A 288 18.37 54.66 18.10
C GLN A 288 19.77 55.21 18.42
N MET A 289 20.03 56.38 17.84
CA MET A 289 21.29 57.11 17.74
C MET A 289 21.89 57.52 19.11
N CYS A 290 23.17 57.16 19.30
CA CYS A 290 24.21 57.78 20.14
C CYS A 290 23.85 58.40 21.50
N LEU A 291 24.32 57.77 22.60
CA LEU A 291 24.92 58.46 23.78
C LEU A 291 25.62 57.44 24.72
N GLY A 292 26.95 57.29 24.54
CA GLY A 292 27.88 56.60 25.46
C GLY A 292 28.23 55.13 25.14
N PRO A 293 29.30 54.60 25.77
CA PRO A 293 30.71 54.81 25.39
C PRO A 293 31.04 54.18 24.03
N VAL A 294 32.12 54.65 23.40
CA VAL A 294 32.59 54.31 22.04
C VAL A 294 32.56 52.79 21.76
N CYS A 295 31.52 52.27 21.09
CA CYS A 295 31.59 50.93 20.49
C CYS A 295 32.59 51.03 19.32
N LEU A 296 33.75 50.41 19.49
CA LEU A 296 34.79 50.41 18.46
C LEU A 296 34.41 49.40 17.37
N HIS A 297 34.51 49.86 16.12
CA HIS A 297 34.38 49.01 14.94
C HIS A 297 35.69 48.23 14.77
N PHE A 298 35.75 46.96 15.18
CA PHE A 298 36.96 46.14 15.06
C PHE A 298 36.72 44.89 14.20
N LEU A 299 37.30 44.90 12.99
CA LEU A 299 37.34 43.75 12.07
C LEU A 299 38.00 42.51 12.68
N GLN A 300 38.95 42.70 13.60
CA GLN A 300 40.00 41.71 13.86
C GLN A 300 39.75 40.80 15.07
N LEU A 301 38.62 40.96 15.77
CA LEU A 301 38.29 40.24 17.01
C LEU A 301 37.00 39.42 16.99
N CYS A 302 36.01 39.66 16.09
CA CYS A 302 34.92 38.68 15.88
C CYS A 302 35.47 37.36 15.29
N LEU A 303 36.67 37.38 14.68
CA LEU A 303 37.39 36.23 14.11
C LEU A 303 38.30 35.46 15.10
N LYS A 304 38.64 36.04 16.25
CA LYS A 304 39.73 35.52 17.12
C LYS A 304 39.26 34.82 18.40
N GLU A 305 37.96 34.80 18.66
CA GLU A 305 37.39 33.93 19.67
C GLU A 305 36.61 32.82 18.98
N PRO A 306 36.98 31.54 19.18
CA PRO A 306 36.13 30.44 18.78
C PRO A 306 34.89 30.54 19.66
N LEU A 307 33.81 31.12 19.12
CA LEU A 307 32.46 30.81 19.56
C LEU A 307 32.23 29.34 19.19
N ILE A 308 32.81 28.47 20.01
CA ILE A 308 32.35 27.12 20.21
C ILE A 308 30.88 27.31 20.59
N VAL A 309 29.99 27.14 19.62
CA VAL A 309 28.58 26.87 19.89
C VAL A 309 28.58 25.53 20.63
N LYS A 310 28.84 25.59 21.94
CA LYS A 310 28.56 24.53 22.90
C LYS A 310 27.04 24.53 23.16
N GLY A 311 26.27 24.54 22.07
CA GLY A 311 24.89 24.12 22.09
C GLY A 311 24.93 22.60 22.18
N LYS A 312 24.86 22.09 23.40
CA LYS A 312 24.39 20.72 23.64
C LYS A 312 22.98 20.64 23.04
N LEU A 313 22.87 20.29 21.76
CA LEU A 313 21.67 19.64 21.25
C LEU A 313 21.70 18.24 21.88
N LYS A 314 21.15 18.14 23.09
CA LYS A 314 20.79 16.86 23.68
C LYS A 314 19.93 16.16 22.65
N SER A 315 20.42 15.01 22.20
CA SER A 315 19.64 13.99 21.52
C SER A 315 18.33 13.80 22.27
N ALA A 316 17.25 14.29 21.68
CA ALA A 316 15.88 13.92 21.97
C ALA A 316 15.28 13.46 20.64
N VAL A 317 15.83 12.36 20.12
CA VAL A 317 15.15 11.50 19.16
C VAL A 317 14.77 10.26 19.95
N ARG A 318 13.49 10.17 20.30
CA ARG A 318 12.78 8.92 20.54
C ARG A 318 11.88 8.72 19.34
#